data_AF-A0A6V8SII7-F1
#
_entry.id   AF-A0A6V8SII7-F1
#
_cell.length_a   1.000
_cell.length_b   1.000
_cell.length_c   1.000
_cell.angle_alpha   90.00
_cell.angle_beta   90.00
_cell.angle_gamma   90.00
#
_symmetry.space_group_name_H-M   'P 1'
#
loop_
_entity.id
_entity.type
_entity.pdbx_description
1 polymer ?
#
loop_
_entity_poly.entity_id
_entity_poly.type
_entity_poly.pdbx_seq_one_letter_code
_entity_poly.pdbx_strand_id
1 'polypeptide(L)' 'MRKMANIIFLILGAILLILEFHFMFDGTLGWLITSSGVILFGIGIFKGNNPLRVILQFIVNFF' A
#
# COMPACT_ATOMS: atom_id res chain seq x y z
N MET A 1 -0.68 -5.81 -20.03
CA MET A 1 0.28 -5.96 -18.91
C MET A 1 0.01 -5.00 -17.74
N ARG A 2 -0.20 -3.68 -17.94
CA ARG A 2 -0.47 -2.71 -16.85
C ARG A 2 -1.69 -3.02 -15.94
N LYS A 3 -2.78 -3.58 -16.49
CA LYS A 3 -3.99 -3.88 -15.70
C LYS A 3 -3.80 -5.03 -14.70
N MET A 4 -3.05 -6.07 -15.08
CA MET A 4 -2.81 -7.22 -14.21
C MET A 4 -1.87 -6.88 -13.04
N ALA A 5 -0.81 -6.10 -13.30
CA ALA A 5 0.09 -5.63 -12.25
C ALA A 5 -0.65 -4.79 -11.19
N ASN A 6 -1.56 -3.90 -11.60
CA ASN A 6 -2.36 -3.11 -10.67
C ASN A 6 -3.27 -3.96 -9.78
N ILE A 7 -3.89 -5.02 -10.34
CA ILE A 7 -4.72 -5.94 -9.56
C ILE A 7 -3.87 -6.69 -8.52
N ILE A 8 -2.67 -7.12 -8.91
CA ILE A 8 -1.73 -7.79 -7.99
C ILE A 8 -1.35 -6.86 -6.83
N PHE A 9 -0.99 -5.61 -7.11
CA PHE A 9 -0.68 -4.64 -6.06
C PHE A 9 -1.87 -4.35 -5.14
N LEU A 10 -3.08 -4.28 -5.69
CA LEU A 10 -4.30 -4.06 -4.92
C LEU A 10 -4.58 -5.23 -3.98
N ILE A 11 -4.43 -6.48 -4.46
CA ILE A 11 -4.61 -7.69 -3.65
C ILE A 11 -3.54 -7.76 -2.55
N LEU A 12 -2.27 -7.53 -2.89
CA LEU A 12 -1.18 -7.55 -1.90
C LEU A 12 -1.35 -6.46 -0.83
N GLY A 13 -1.72 -5.25 -1.23
CA GLY A 13 -2.01 -4.17 -0.29
C GLY A 13 -3.17 -4.51 0.64
N ALA A 14 -4.26 -5.07 0.10
CA ALA A 14 -5.40 -5.50 0.90
C ALA A 14 -5.02 -6.60 1.91
N ILE A 15 -4.22 -7.59 1.49
CA ILE A 15 -3.75 -8.67 2.36
C ILE A 15 -2.92 -8.10 3.51
N LEU A 16 -2.00 -7.17 3.25
CA LEU A 16 -1.17 -6.57 4.30
C LEU A 16 -2.01 -5.77 5.30
N LEU A 17 -3.00 -5.01 4.84
CA LEU A 17 -3.88 -4.25 5.73
C LEU A 17 -4.79 -5.17 6.55
N ILE A 18 -5.30 -6.27 5.97
CA ILE A 18 -6.07 -7.27 6.71
C ILE A 18 -5.18 -7.97 7.74
N LEU A 19 -3.95 -8.30 7.37
CA LEU A 19 -2.98 -8.94 8.25
C LEU A 19 -2.65 -8.02 9.44
N GLU A 20 -2.38 -6.74 9.20
CA GLU A 20 -2.19 -5.79 10.29
C GLU A 20 -3.43 -5.65 11.17
N PHE A 21 -4.62 -5.52 10.58
CA PHE A 21 -5.86 -5.37 11.35
C PHE A 21 -6.17 -6.60 12.22
N HIS A 22 -5.82 -7.80 11.75
CA HIS A 22 -6.07 -9.04 12.47
C HIS A 22 -5.05 -9.31 13.58
N PHE A 23 -3.77 -9.09 13.30
CA PHE A 23 -2.68 -9.41 14.24
C PHE A 23 -2.27 -8.23 15.12
N MET A 24 -2.69 -7.00 14.79
CA MET A 24 -2.40 -5.76 15.52
C MET A 24 -0.91 -5.65 15.88
N PHE A 25 -0.04 -5.70 14.88
CA PHE A 25 1.40 -5.61 15.11
C PHE A 25 1.77 -4.27 15.72
N ASP A 26 2.56 -4.28 16.79
CA ASP A 26 2.96 -3.06 17.49
C ASP A 26 4.25 -2.43 16.95
N GLY A 27 4.40 -1.13 17.26
CA GLY A 27 5.62 -0.36 17.04
C GLY A 27 6.02 -0.25 15.57
N THR A 28 7.32 -0.37 15.30
CA THR A 28 7.88 -0.18 13.97
C THR A 28 7.36 -1.19 12.95
N LEU A 29 7.06 -2.42 13.37
CA LEU A 29 6.60 -3.48 12.47
C LEU A 29 5.19 -3.17 11.96
N GLY A 30 4.26 -2.81 12.85
CA GLY A 30 2.91 -2.38 12.48
C GLY A 30 2.94 -1.19 11.54
N TRP A 31 3.72 -0.17 11.88
CA TRP A 31 3.86 1.02 11.05
C TRP A 31 4.39 0.70 9.64
N LEU A 32 5.37 -0.21 9.51
CA LEU A 32 5.89 -0.67 8.21
C LEU A 32 4.85 -1.47 7.42
N ILE A 33 4.12 -2.39 8.05
CA ILE A 33 3.09 -3.21 7.38
C ILE A 33 1.94 -2.32 6.90
N THR A 34 1.45 -1.41 7.74
CA THR A 34 0.37 -0.49 7.38
C THR A 34 0.80 0.45 6.27
N SER A 35 2.00 1.04 6.36
CA SER A 35 2.52 1.94 5.33
C SER A 35 2.71 1.23 3.98
N SER A 36 3.31 0.04 3.99
CA SER A 36 3.48 -0.76 2.76
C SER A 36 2.14 -1.22 2.18
N GLY A 37 1.18 -1.62 3.01
CA GLY A 37 -0.18 -1.96 2.62
C GLY A 37 -0.89 -0.80 1.91
N VAL A 38 -0.88 0.40 2.51
CA VAL A 38 -1.48 1.61 1.93
C VAL A 38 -0.83 1.99 0.61
N ILE A 39 0.51 1.96 0.52
CA ILE A 39 1.23 2.29 -0.73
C ILE A 39 0.85 1.32 -1.86
N LEU A 40 0.90 0.01 -1.59
CA LEU A 40 0.55 -1.01 -2.58
C LEU A 40 -0.90 -0.90 -3.02
N PHE A 41 -1.81 -0.67 -2.07
CA PHE A 41 -3.22 -0.48 -2.35
C PHE A 41 -3.47 0.77 -3.21
N GLY A 42 -2.80 1.89 -2.89
CA GLY A 42 -2.83 3.12 -3.67
C GLY A 42 -2.31 2.94 -5.10
N ILE A 43 -1.17 2.26 -5.28
CA ILE A 43 -0.63 1.93 -6.61
C ILE A 43 -1.64 1.10 -7.42
N GLY A 44 -2.32 0.15 -6.77
CA GLY A 44 -3.33 -0.68 -7.41
C GLY A 44 -4.56 0.11 -7.88
N ILE A 45 -5.07 1.02 -7.05
CA ILE A 45 -6.27 1.82 -7.34
C ILE A 45 -6.01 2.90 -8.40
N PHE A 46 -4.90 3.62 -8.31
CA PHE A 46 -4.63 4.74 -9.21
C PHE A 46 -4.08 4.28 -10.56
N LYS A 47 -5.00 3.85 -11.42
CA LYS A 47 -4.72 3.41 -12.78
C LYS A 47 -4.08 4.54 -13.61
N GLY A 48 -2.79 4.41 -13.89
CA GLY A 48 -2.02 5.37 -14.69
C GLY A 48 -1.23 6.40 -13.89
N ASN A 49 -1.32 6.42 -12.56
CA ASN A 49 -0.36 7.18 -11.77
C ASN A 49 1.00 6.47 -11.77
N ASN A 50 2.05 7.28 -11.89
CA ASN A 50 3.41 6.80 -11.72
C ASN A 50 3.54 6.29 -10.26
N PRO A 51 3.97 5.04 -10.01
CA PRO A 51 4.04 4.50 -8.65
C PRO A 51 4.88 5.37 -7.71
N LEU A 52 5.92 6.03 -8.24
CA LEU A 52 6.71 7.04 -7.51
C LEU A 52 5.87 8.22 -7.00
N ARG A 53 4.84 8.63 -7.75
CA ARG A 53 3.93 9.72 -7.35
C ARG A 53 3.06 9.32 -6.17
N VAL A 54 2.62 8.05 -6.11
CA VAL A 54 1.85 7.52 -4.99
C VAL A 54 2.71 7.48 -3.73
N ILE A 55 3.95 7.02 -3.85
CA ILE A 55 4.92 7.02 -2.74
C ILE A 55 5.19 8.44 -2.25
N LEU A 56 5.42 9.40 -3.16
CA LEU A 56 5.64 10.80 -2.80
C LEU A 56 4.42 11.42 -2.11
N GLN A 57 3.21 11.17 -2.61
CA GLN A 57 1.98 11.63 -1.94
C GLN A 57 1.80 11.01 -0.56
N PHE A 58 2.18 9.74 -0.38
CA PHE A 58 2.16 9.11 0.93
C PHE A 58 3.13 9.82 1.87
N ILE A 59 4.39 10.03 1.45
CA ILE A 59 5.39 10.72 2.27
C ILE A 59 4.93 12.14 2.64
N VAL A 60 4.50 12.95 1.68
CA VAL A 60 4.10 14.36 1.93
C VAL A 60 2.86 14.47 2.84
N ASN A 61 1.96 13.50 2.82
CA ASN A 61 0.74 13.56 3.63
C ASN A 61 0.88 12.90 5.01
N PHE A 62 1.82 11.96 5.18
CA PHE A 62 1.99 11.20 6.42
C PHE A 62 3.25 11.58 7.23
N PHE A 63 4.21 12.28 6.62
CA PHE A 63 5.40 12.84 7.28
C PHE A 63 5.42 14.36 7.17
#